data_AF-A0A834W5X7-F1
#
_entry.id   AF-A0A834W5X7-F1
#
_cell.length_a   1.000
_cell.length_b   1.000
_cell.length_c   1.000
_cell.angle_alpha   90.00
_cell.angle_beta   90.00
_cell.angle_gamma   90.00
#
_symmetry.space_group_name_H-M   'P 1'
#
loop_
_entity.id
_entity.type
_entity.pdbx_description
1 polymer ?
#
loop_
_entity_poly.entity_id
_entity_poly.type
_entity_poly.pdbx_seq_one_letter_code
_entity_poly.pdbx_strand_id
1 'polypeptide(L)'
;MRQILNEGPWSVQGGLLIVFPWERNIVVRQILVNEVSVWVQLWDVPLEYQTPLVAHRIGYLLGVDHEVDWTPTFPRNLRFLRCRFERIFHLCCACGRVGHITKECDWSDEQTNSALDDQHQWIQHRFGNEYGLMVDRAYFVP
;
A
#
# COMPACT_ATOMS: atom_id res chain seq x y z
N MET A 1 -16.25 12.16 -8.55
CA MET A 1 -16.23 10.68 -8.59
C MET A 1 -14.99 10.10 -9.26
N ARG A 2 -14.56 10.54 -10.46
CA ARG A 2 -13.33 10.02 -11.10
C ARG A 2 -12.06 10.13 -10.24
N GLN A 3 -11.90 11.23 -9.52
CA GLN A 3 -10.73 11.46 -8.67
C GLN A 3 -10.62 10.43 -7.52
N ILE A 4 -11.75 10.06 -6.91
CA ILE A 4 -11.80 9.07 -5.81
C ILE A 4 -11.36 7.68 -6.28
N LEU A 5 -11.68 7.33 -7.52
CA LEU A 5 -11.30 6.05 -8.13
C LEU A 5 -9.81 6.04 -8.52
N ASN A 6 -9.27 7.17 -8.97
CA ASN A 6 -7.89 7.25 -9.48
C ASN A 6 -6.84 7.43 -8.39
N GLU A 7 -7.21 8.03 -7.25
CA GLU A 7 -6.30 8.31 -6.13
C GLU A 7 -6.37 7.24 -5.02
N GLY A 8 -7.21 6.21 -5.20
CA GLY A 8 -7.25 5.07 -4.30
C GLY A 8 -6.01 4.15 -4.42
N PRO A 9 -5.79 3.27 -3.44
CA PRO A 9 -6.66 3.02 -2.28
C PRO A 9 -6.44 4.02 -1.13
N TRP A 10 -7.48 4.15 -0.31
CA TRP A 10 -7.54 5.15 0.76
C TRP A 10 -7.29 4.52 2.12
N SER A 11 -6.47 5.15 2.96
CA SER A 11 -6.38 4.78 4.37
C SER A 11 -7.46 5.52 5.16
N VAL A 12 -8.39 4.78 5.77
CA VAL A 12 -9.48 5.32 6.59
C VAL A 12 -9.48 4.56 7.91
N GLN A 13 -9.17 5.25 9.02
CA GLN A 13 -9.07 4.64 10.36
C GLN A 13 -8.11 3.44 10.43
N GLY A 14 -7.00 3.49 9.69
CA GLY A 14 -6.06 2.37 9.59
C GLY A 14 -6.53 1.21 8.71
N GLY A 15 -7.78 1.22 8.24
CA GLY A 15 -8.30 0.30 7.24
C GLY A 15 -8.01 0.76 5.82
N LEU A 16 -7.73 -0.19 4.92
CA LEU A 16 -7.56 0.08 3.50
C LEU A 16 -8.92 0.04 2.78
N LEU A 17 -9.40 1.19 2.32
CA LEU A 17 -10.61 1.32 1.53
C LEU A 17 -10.26 1.30 0.04
N ILE A 18 -10.70 0.25 -0.64
CA ILE A 18 -10.55 0.05 -2.09
C ILE A 18 -11.91 0.30 -2.74
N VAL A 19 -11.93 1.20 -3.72
CA VAL A 19 -13.16 1.63 -4.40
C VAL A 19 -13.03 1.31 -5.88
N PHE A 20 -14.04 0.65 -6.45
CA PHE A 20 -14.14 0.34 -7.87
C PHE A 20 -15.50 0.78 -8.42
N PRO A 21 -15.64 0.98 -9.75
CA PRO A 21 -16.92 1.30 -10.36
C PRO A 21 -17.96 0.21 -10.11
N TRP A 22 -19.19 0.60 -9.81
CA TRP A 22 -20.29 -0.35 -9.68
C TRP A 22 -20.72 -0.86 -11.06
N GLU A 23 -20.79 -2.18 -11.24
CA GLU A 23 -21.36 -2.83 -12.43
C GLU A 23 -22.70 -3.50 -12.10
N ARG A 24 -23.62 -3.50 -13.08
CA ARG A 24 -24.93 -4.16 -12.89
C ARG A 24 -24.72 -5.67 -12.73
N ASN A 25 -25.49 -6.28 -11.83
CA ASN A 25 -25.47 -7.72 -11.51
C ASN A 25 -24.21 -8.23 -10.78
N ILE A 26 -23.45 -7.35 -10.12
CA ILE A 26 -22.38 -7.79 -9.21
C ILE A 26 -22.99 -8.50 -7.99
N VAL A 27 -22.52 -9.72 -7.72
CA VAL A 27 -22.78 -10.43 -6.47
C VAL A 27 -21.71 -10.02 -5.46
N VAL A 28 -22.10 -9.29 -4.41
CA VAL A 28 -21.18 -8.73 -3.41
C VAL A 28 -20.22 -9.77 -2.82
N ARG A 29 -20.71 -11.00 -2.58
CA ARG A 29 -19.91 -12.10 -2.02
C ARG A 29 -18.85 -12.67 -2.98
N GLN A 30 -18.92 -12.32 -4.26
CA GLN A 30 -18.00 -12.80 -5.31
C GLN A 30 -17.06 -11.70 -5.80
N ILE A 31 -17.10 -10.51 -5.17
CA ILE A 31 -16.15 -9.45 -5.47
C ILE A 31 -14.78 -9.92 -5.00
N LEU A 32 -13.93 -10.25 -5.97
CA LEU A 32 -12.53 -10.56 -5.74
C LEU A 32 -11.73 -9.28 -6.00
N VAL A 33 -11.13 -8.74 -4.95
CA VAL A 33 -10.21 -7.61 -5.05
C VAL A 33 -8.85 -8.18 -5.47
N ASN A 34 -8.70 -8.45 -6.76
CA ASN A 34 -7.50 -9.10 -7.29
C ASN A 34 -6.38 -8.12 -7.66
N GLU A 35 -6.71 -6.82 -7.77
CA GLU A 35 -5.80 -5.79 -8.25
C GLU A 35 -6.03 -4.53 -7.42
N VAL A 36 -4.95 -3.99 -6.85
CA VAL A 36 -4.98 -2.79 -6.01
C VAL A 36 -3.76 -1.95 -6.37
N SER A 37 -4.00 -0.67 -6.61
CA SER A 37 -2.97 0.28 -7.00
C SER A 37 -2.39 1.08 -5.84
N VAL A 38 -1.42 0.55 -5.09
CA VAL A 38 -0.85 1.24 -3.91
C VAL A 38 0.47 1.96 -4.19
N TRP A 39 0.68 3.08 -3.51
CA TRP A 39 1.99 3.69 -3.34
C TRP A 39 2.77 2.96 -2.24
N VAL A 40 4.01 2.58 -2.55
CA VAL A 40 4.94 1.89 -1.64
C VAL A 40 6.22 2.71 -1.57
N GLN A 41 6.73 2.87 -0.35
CA GLN A 41 8.04 3.46 -0.09
C GLN A 41 9.06 2.36 0.15
N LEU A 42 10.14 2.40 -0.61
CA LEU A 42 11.28 1.51 -0.45
C LEU A 42 12.37 2.27 0.29
N TRP A 43 12.53 1.94 1.56
CA TRP A 43 13.55 2.50 2.45
C TRP A 43 14.86 1.72 2.31
N ASP A 44 15.97 2.37 2.67
CA ASP A 44 17.33 1.80 2.68
C ASP A 44 17.82 1.26 1.31
N VAL A 45 17.18 1.68 0.21
CA VAL A 45 17.71 1.48 -1.14
C VAL A 45 18.95 2.35 -1.30
N PRO A 46 20.14 1.78 -1.58
CA PRO A 46 21.35 2.57 -1.77
C PRO A 46 21.17 3.61 -2.86
N LEU A 47 21.81 4.76 -2.71
CA LEU A 47 21.58 5.94 -3.56
C LEU A 47 21.81 5.63 -5.05
N GLU A 48 22.77 4.78 -5.37
CA GLU A 48 23.10 4.33 -6.72
C GLU A 48 21.97 3.50 -7.36
N TYR A 49 21.15 2.86 -6.53
CA TYR A 49 20.01 2.03 -6.93
C TYR A 49 18.67 2.75 -6.83
N GLN A 50 18.62 3.97 -6.30
CA GLN A 50 17.42 4.82 -6.36
C GLN A 50 17.28 5.35 -7.79
N THR A 51 16.84 4.49 -8.70
CA THR A 51 16.61 4.80 -10.11
C THR A 51 15.27 4.21 -10.57
N PRO A 52 14.64 4.79 -11.61
CA PRO A 52 13.42 4.23 -12.18
C PRO A 52 13.62 2.78 -12.63
N LEU A 53 14.77 2.43 -13.20
CA LEU A 53 15.05 1.07 -13.66
C LEU A 53 14.94 0.04 -12.53
N VAL A 54 15.47 0.35 -11.34
CA VAL A 54 15.39 -0.53 -10.18
C VAL A 54 13.96 -0.55 -9.62
N ALA A 55 13.29 0.61 -9.55
CA ALA A 55 11.87 0.68 -9.18
C ALA A 55 11.00 -0.22 -10.07
N HIS A 56 11.17 -0.17 -11.40
CA HIS A 56 10.44 -1.00 -12.35
C HIS A 56 10.74 -2.50 -12.15
N ARG A 57 12.00 -2.87 -11.89
CA ARG A 57 12.37 -4.27 -11.59
C ARG A 57 11.72 -4.77 -10.30
N ILE A 58 11.75 -3.96 -9.25
CA ILE A 58 11.08 -4.29 -7.98
C ILE A 58 9.57 -4.37 -8.19
N GLY A 59 9.02 -3.42 -8.96
CA GLY A 59 7.62 -3.41 -9.35
C GLY A 59 7.21 -4.68 -10.02
N TYR A 60 7.89 -5.11 -11.08
CA TYR A 60 7.66 -6.37 -11.76
C TYR A 60 7.62 -7.60 -10.82
N LEU A 61 8.40 -7.61 -9.74
CA LEU A 61 8.38 -8.68 -8.74
C LEU A 61 7.16 -8.61 -7.81
N LEU A 62 6.67 -7.41 -7.51
CA LEU A 62 5.53 -7.16 -6.61
C LEU A 62 4.18 -7.08 -7.34
N GLY A 63 4.18 -6.88 -8.65
CA GLY A 63 3.00 -6.65 -9.49
C GLY A 63 3.36 -6.02 -10.84
N VAL A 64 2.38 -5.54 -11.60
CA VAL A 64 2.69 -4.64 -12.73
C VAL A 64 2.98 -3.26 -12.16
N ASP A 65 4.13 -2.68 -12.49
CA ASP A 65 4.51 -1.33 -12.11
C ASP A 65 3.68 -0.29 -12.87
N HIS A 66 3.23 0.76 -12.18
CA HIS A 66 2.37 1.76 -12.80
C HIS A 66 2.84 3.20 -12.61
N GLU A 67 3.73 3.48 -11.66
CA GLU A 67 4.29 4.83 -11.53
C GLU A 67 5.55 4.80 -10.67
N VAL A 68 6.52 5.66 -10.96
CA VAL A 68 7.67 5.90 -10.06
C VAL A 68 7.70 7.39 -9.79
N ASP A 69 7.73 7.76 -8.52
CA ASP A 69 7.90 9.14 -8.11
C ASP A 69 9.35 9.57 -8.35
N TRP A 70 9.64 9.85 -9.61
CA TRP A 70 10.96 10.20 -10.10
C TRP A 70 10.88 11.45 -10.95
N THR A 71 11.55 12.50 -10.48
CA THR A 71 11.80 13.69 -11.27
C THR A 71 13.31 13.81 -11.54
N PRO A 72 13.75 14.06 -12.78
CA PRO A 72 15.17 14.22 -13.09
C PRO A 72 15.74 15.57 -12.61
N THR A 73 15.06 16.26 -11.68
CA THR A 73 15.39 17.59 -11.17
C THR A 73 15.97 17.51 -9.76
N PHE A 74 16.96 18.36 -9.44
CA PHE A 74 17.46 18.52 -8.08
C PHE A 74 16.71 19.66 -7.35
N PRO A 75 16.45 19.53 -6.03
CA PRO A 75 16.77 18.39 -5.17
C PRO A 75 15.79 17.23 -5.34
N ARG A 76 16.31 15.99 -5.33
CA ARG A 76 15.48 14.77 -5.29
C ARG A 76 15.25 14.32 -3.85
N ASN A 77 14.21 13.53 -3.64
CA ASN A 77 14.09 12.73 -2.44
C ASN A 77 15.16 11.62 -2.47
N LEU A 78 16.05 11.63 -1.48
CA LEU A 78 17.14 10.65 -1.33
C LEU A 78 16.87 9.66 -0.19
N ARG A 79 15.76 9.83 0.53
CA ARG A 79 15.43 9.04 1.73
C ARG A 79 14.81 7.69 1.40
N PHE A 80 13.95 7.67 0.37
CA PHE A 80 13.24 6.48 -0.07
C PHE A 80 12.89 6.60 -1.56
N LEU A 81 12.69 5.45 -2.19
CA LEU A 81 12.16 5.35 -3.54
C LEU A 81 10.66 5.06 -3.47
N ARG A 82 9.82 5.96 -3.98
CA ARG A 82 8.36 5.80 -3.95
C ARG A 82 7.84 5.32 -5.30
N CYS A 83 7.13 4.20 -5.29
CA CYS A 83 6.62 3.52 -6.48
C CYS A 83 5.14 3.19 -6.31
N ARG A 84 4.37 3.21 -7.41
CA ARG A 84 2.99 2.78 -7.46
C ARG A 84 2.90 1.44 -8.19
N PHE A 85 2.24 0.45 -7.58
CA PHE A 85 2.05 -0.89 -8.15
C PHE A 85 0.58 -1.16 -8.35
N GLU A 86 0.14 -1.56 -9.54
CA GLU A 86 -1.28 -1.76 -9.88
C GLU A 86 -1.84 -3.13 -9.56
N ARG A 87 -0.96 -4.14 -9.49
CA ARG A 87 -1.37 -5.55 -9.39
C ARG A 87 -0.61 -6.25 -8.28
N ILE A 88 -0.70 -5.74 -7.06
CA ILE A 88 -0.21 -6.48 -5.90
C ILE A 88 -1.06 -7.74 -5.75
N PHE A 89 -0.55 -8.83 -6.31
CA PHE A 89 -1.17 -10.14 -6.18
C PHE A 89 -1.07 -10.61 -4.73
N HIS A 90 -2.10 -11.32 -4.26
CA HIS A 90 -2.14 -11.96 -2.94
C HIS A 90 -2.12 -11.00 -1.74
N LEU A 91 -2.86 -9.89 -1.79
CA LEU A 91 -3.20 -9.15 -0.57
C LEU A 91 -4.29 -9.91 0.20
N CYS A 92 -3.98 -10.37 1.41
CA CYS A 92 -4.93 -11.05 2.27
C CYS A 92 -5.88 -10.04 2.94
N CYS A 93 -7.19 -10.17 2.69
CA CYS A 93 -8.19 -9.29 3.30
C CYS A 93 -8.54 -9.66 4.75
N ALA A 94 -8.06 -10.79 5.28
CA ALA A 94 -8.19 -11.12 6.70
C ALA A 94 -7.09 -10.45 7.53
N CYS A 95 -5.82 -10.63 7.17
CA CYS A 95 -4.69 -10.17 7.97
C CYS A 95 -3.96 -8.92 7.41
N GLY A 96 -4.33 -8.44 6.22
CA GLY A 96 -3.75 -7.25 5.60
C GLY A 96 -2.36 -7.42 4.97
N ARG A 97 -1.85 -8.66 4.86
CA ARG A 97 -0.49 -8.96 4.36
C ARG A 97 -0.47 -9.40 2.91
N VAL A 98 0.65 -9.13 2.23
CA VAL A 98 0.91 -9.57 0.85
C VAL A 98 1.57 -10.96 0.85
N GLY A 99 1.16 -11.83 -0.05
CA GLY A 99 1.75 -13.16 -0.31
C GLY A 99 0.80 -14.35 -0.22
N HIS A 100 -0.43 -14.17 0.29
CA HIS A 100 -1.48 -15.20 0.30
C HIS A 100 -2.88 -14.60 0.15
N ILE A 101 -3.87 -15.40 -0.26
CA ILE A 101 -5.28 -14.97 -0.25
C ILE A 101 -5.95 -15.29 1.08
N THR A 102 -7.11 -14.68 1.37
CA THR A 102 -7.86 -14.91 2.62
C THR A 102 -8.13 -16.38 2.94
N LYS A 103 -8.32 -17.23 1.90
CA LYS A 103 -8.55 -18.68 2.07
C LYS A 103 -7.31 -19.45 2.55
N GLU A 104 -6.13 -18.87 2.38
CA GLU A 104 -4.82 -19.43 2.73
C GLU A 104 -4.26 -18.73 3.99
N CYS A 105 -5.09 -17.97 4.70
CA CYS A 105 -4.67 -17.18 5.86
C CYS A 105 -4.77 -18.01 7.14
N ASP A 106 -3.64 -18.23 7.79
CA ASP A 106 -3.56 -18.95 9.08
C ASP A 106 -3.56 -18.03 10.31
N TRP A 107 -3.77 -16.72 10.11
CA TRP A 107 -3.72 -15.70 11.16
C TRP A 107 -5.08 -15.51 11.81
N SER A 108 -5.14 -15.50 13.15
CA SER A 108 -6.33 -15.07 13.89
C SER A 108 -6.48 -13.56 13.94
N ASP A 109 -7.66 -13.08 14.31
CA ASP A 109 -7.93 -11.66 14.50
C ASP A 109 -7.05 -11.08 15.64
N GLU A 110 -6.84 -11.81 16.75
CA GLU A 110 -5.96 -11.34 17.82
C GLU A 110 -4.50 -11.19 17.36
N GLN A 111 -3.99 -12.15 16.58
CA GLN A 111 -2.63 -12.09 16.04
C GLN A 111 -2.47 -10.93 15.06
N THR A 112 -3.48 -10.70 14.24
CA THR A 112 -3.51 -9.60 13.29
C THR A 112 -3.48 -8.27 14.02
N ASN A 113 -4.35 -8.07 15.01
CA ASN A 113 -4.41 -6.82 15.78
C ASN A 113 -3.10 -6.55 16.55
N SER A 114 -2.53 -7.55 17.19
CA SER A 114 -1.24 -7.40 17.89
C SER A 114 -0.12 -6.99 16.93
N ALA A 115 -0.04 -7.61 15.74
CA ALA A 115 0.98 -7.27 14.76
C ALA A 115 0.78 -5.87 14.15
N LEU A 116 -0.47 -5.43 13.99
CA LEU A 116 -0.80 -4.08 13.56
C LEU A 116 -0.39 -3.04 14.62
N ASP A 117 -0.62 -3.32 15.90
CA ASP A 117 -0.21 -2.47 17.01
C ASP A 117 1.32 -2.36 17.10
N ASP A 118 2.03 -3.49 17.00
CA ASP A 118 3.49 -3.52 16.98
C ASP A 118 4.07 -2.72 15.80
N GLN A 119 3.46 -2.89 14.61
CA GLN A 119 3.84 -2.13 13.43
C GLN A 119 3.57 -0.63 13.61
N HIS A 120 2.42 -0.26 14.17
CA HIS A 120 2.08 1.14 14.46
C HIS A 120 3.12 1.77 15.40
N GLN A 121 3.44 1.11 16.51
CA GLN A 121 4.43 1.60 17.46
C GLN A 121 5.81 1.73 16.82
N TRP A 122 6.22 0.75 16.00
CA TRP A 122 7.49 0.81 15.28
C TRP A 122 7.57 2.00 14.33
N ILE A 123 6.51 2.23 13.52
CA ILE A 123 6.42 3.38 12.60
C ILE A 123 6.51 4.69 13.40
N GLN A 124 5.70 4.83 14.46
CA GLN A 124 5.66 6.03 15.30
C GLN A 124 7.04 6.32 15.92
N HIS A 125 7.74 5.30 16.43
CA HIS A 125 9.08 5.46 17.00
C HIS A 125 10.13 5.79 15.93
N ARG A 126 10.08 5.14 14.75
CA ARG A 126 11.08 5.30 13.69
C ARG A 126 11.00 6.67 13.01
N PHE A 127 9.79 7.21 12.85
CA PHE A 127 9.52 8.42 12.08
C PHE A 127 9.10 9.62 12.94
N GLY A 128 8.78 9.41 14.23
CA GLY A 128 8.51 10.48 15.20
C GLY A 128 7.16 11.19 15.02
N ASN A 129 6.18 10.53 14.43
CA ASN A 129 4.88 11.07 14.06
C ASN A 129 3.73 10.18 14.56
N GLU A 130 2.63 10.80 15.00
CA GLU A 130 1.41 10.18 15.54
C GLU A 130 0.53 9.55 14.43
N TYR A 131 1.13 8.72 13.59
CA TYR A 131 0.41 8.03 12.52
C TYR A 131 -0.74 7.18 13.09
N GLY A 132 -1.95 7.35 12.55
CA GLY A 132 -3.14 6.57 12.89
C GLY A 132 -3.94 7.03 14.12
N LEU A 133 -3.46 8.02 14.89
CA LEU A 133 -4.11 8.46 16.15
C LEU A 133 -5.24 9.50 15.95
N MET A 134 -5.32 10.16 14.80
CA MET A 134 -6.45 11.04 14.46
C MET A 134 -7.31 10.39 13.35
N VAL A 135 -8.50 9.94 13.73
CA VAL A 135 -9.45 9.23 12.84
C VAL A 135 -10.17 10.12 11.84
N ASP A 136 -10.03 11.44 11.97
CA ASP A 136 -10.66 12.48 11.15
C ASP A 136 -9.75 13.02 10.03
N ARG A 137 -8.49 12.55 9.95
CA ARG A 137 -7.54 12.99 8.93
C ARG A 137 -6.96 11.81 8.15
N ALA A 138 -7.02 11.91 6.82
CA ALA A 138 -6.27 11.02 5.94
C ALA A 138 -4.79 11.42 6.02
N TYR A 139 -3.94 10.50 6.47
CA TYR A 139 -2.49 10.68 6.46
C TYR A 139 -1.91 10.02 5.23
N PHE A 140 -1.18 10.79 4.44
CA PHE A 140 -0.20 10.23 3.53
C PHE A 140 1.02 9.86 4.38
N VAL A 141 1.47 8.59 4.36
CA VAL A 141 2.81 8.27 4.86
C VAL A 141 3.77 8.93 3.86
N PRO A 142 4.53 9.97 4.27
CA PRO A 142 5.37 10.75 3.38
C PRO A 142 6.60 9.98 2.97
#